data_AF-A0AAV1UR71-F1
#
_entry.id   AF-A0AAV1UR71-F1
#
_cell.length_a   1.000
_cell.length_b   1.000
_cell.length_c   1.000
_cell.angle_alpha   90.00
_cell.angle_beta   90.00
_cell.angle_gamma   90.00
#
_symmetry.space_group_name_H-M   'P 1'
#
loop_
_entity.id
_entity.type
_entity.pdbx_description
1 polymer ?
#
loop_
_entity_poly.entity_id
_entity_poly.type
_entity_poly.pdbx_seq_one_letter_code
_entity_poly.pdbx_strand_id
1 'polypeptide(L)'
;MTTAKTLEQWKKEQEELKQQLVEVDAIQWQLHPLAATKVNHPVLQRVAGVDISFLKDSDEHACASLVVLDYPSQTMLYEAFIYVSLPAPYIPGFLAFREVPALRKLYNDLRCRCPDLLPDVTLVDGNGVLHPQGFGLASHFGVLEGIPTIGVGKTFLHVDGLTKPVVKNLVDKAREEEKREVVKLRGKSGKVWGAALCSTTAVKNPVYVSIGHLVSLDTSVAIARACSQYRVPEPIRQADLRSRAVIRDWVSSNTVDTTLNLYHVPTSQGL
;
A
#
# COMPACT_ATOMS: atom_id res chain seq x y z
N MET A 1 14.84 21.16 -16.68
CA MET A 1 13.59 20.94 -17.44
C MET A 1 12.52 21.86 -16.89
N THR A 2 11.61 22.40 -17.71
CA THR A 2 10.45 23.15 -17.21
C THR A 2 9.41 22.19 -16.63
N THR A 3 8.67 22.61 -15.59
CA THR A 3 7.62 21.80 -14.94
C THR A 3 6.60 21.25 -15.95
N ALA A 4 6.29 22.02 -17.01
CA ALA A 4 5.38 21.60 -18.07
C ALA A 4 5.91 20.40 -18.89
N LYS A 5 7.20 20.38 -19.23
CA LYS A 5 7.81 19.25 -19.96
C LYS A 5 7.85 17.99 -19.10
N THR A 6 8.15 18.14 -17.81
CA THR A 6 8.13 17.03 -16.85
C THR A 6 6.73 16.44 -16.70
N LEU A 7 5.70 17.29 -16.62
CA LEU A 7 4.31 16.83 -16.52
C LEU A 7 3.86 16.05 -17.77
N GLU A 8 4.21 16.52 -18.97
CA GLU A 8 3.85 15.84 -20.21
C GLU A 8 4.53 14.47 -20.33
N GLN A 9 5.81 14.40 -19.95
CA GLN A 9 6.54 13.14 -19.88
C GLN A 9 5.89 12.17 -18.88
N TRP A 10 5.59 12.62 -17.67
CA TRP A 10 4.95 11.78 -16.65
C TRP A 10 3.55 11.31 -17.05
N LYS A 11 2.76 12.13 -17.75
CA LYS A 11 1.47 11.70 -18.30
C LYS A 11 1.64 10.55 -19.28
N LYS A 12 2.60 10.67 -20.20
CA LYS A 12 2.87 9.63 -21.21
C LYS A 12 3.33 8.33 -20.54
N GLU A 13 4.30 8.42 -19.65
CA GLU A 13 4.85 7.26 -18.93
C GLU A 13 3.77 6.59 -18.04
N GLN A 14 2.94 7.38 -17.36
CA GLN A 14 1.84 6.84 -16.55
C GLN A 14 0.84 6.05 -17.40
N GLU A 15 0.50 6.54 -18.59
CA GLU A 15 -0.44 5.85 -19.49
C GLU A 15 0.17 4.56 -20.07
N GLU A 16 1.46 4.58 -20.43
CA GLU A 16 2.20 3.39 -20.90
C GLU A 16 2.28 2.31 -19.82
N LEU A 17 2.58 2.69 -18.57
CA LEU A 17 2.62 1.75 -17.44
C LEU A 17 1.23 1.24 -17.07
N LYS A 18 0.19 2.10 -17.15
CA LYS A 18 -1.19 1.71 -16.86
C LYS A 18 -1.70 0.62 -17.82
N GLN A 19 -1.24 0.58 -19.07
CA GLN A 19 -1.59 -0.49 -20.01
C GLN A 19 -1.09 -1.87 -19.57
N GLN A 20 -0.10 -1.94 -18.69
CA GLN A 20 0.46 -3.18 -18.15
C GLN A 20 -0.25 -3.62 -16.86
N LEU A 21 -1.20 -2.82 -16.37
CA LEU A 21 -1.92 -3.11 -15.13
C LEU A 21 -2.82 -4.33 -15.27
N VAL A 22 -2.60 -5.33 -14.41
CA VAL A 22 -3.47 -6.50 -14.28
C VAL A 22 -4.38 -6.33 -13.05
N GLU A 23 -5.70 -6.30 -13.28
CA GLU A 23 -6.72 -6.11 -12.24
C GLU A 23 -7.38 -7.43 -11.76
N VAL A 24 -6.74 -8.57 -12.04
CA VAL A 24 -7.21 -9.93 -11.68
C VAL A 24 -6.14 -10.70 -10.93
N ASP A 25 -6.55 -11.75 -10.22
CA ASP A 25 -5.63 -12.61 -9.47
C ASP A 25 -4.69 -13.36 -10.41
N ALA A 26 -3.40 -13.04 -10.36
CA ALA A 26 -2.37 -13.86 -10.99
C ALA A 26 -2.16 -15.18 -10.22
N ILE A 27 -2.37 -15.12 -8.90
CA ILE A 27 -2.32 -16.27 -7.99
C ILE A 27 -3.55 -16.19 -7.08
N GLN A 28 -4.28 -17.30 -6.99
CA GLN A 28 -5.36 -17.45 -6.01
C GLN A 28 -4.76 -17.98 -4.71
N TRP A 29 -4.67 -17.11 -3.69
CA TRP A 29 -4.06 -17.45 -2.39
C TRP A 29 -5.07 -18.11 -1.45
N GLN A 30 -4.63 -19.13 -0.73
CA GLN A 30 -5.35 -19.62 0.46
C GLN A 30 -4.96 -18.79 1.67
N LEU A 31 -5.94 -18.11 2.30
CA LEU A 31 -5.72 -17.33 3.53
C LEU A 31 -5.84 -18.18 4.80
N HIS A 32 -6.46 -19.37 4.72
CA HIS A 32 -6.59 -20.29 5.83
C HIS A 32 -6.22 -21.71 5.35
N PRO A 33 -5.21 -22.36 5.97
CA PRO A 33 -4.79 -23.70 5.57
C PRO A 33 -5.82 -24.80 5.85
N LEU A 34 -6.89 -24.49 6.60
CA LEU A 34 -7.86 -25.48 7.10
C LEU A 34 -9.09 -25.68 6.20
N ALA A 35 -9.27 -24.90 5.14
CA ALA A 35 -10.33 -25.15 4.19
C ALA A 35 -9.89 -26.28 3.25
N ALA A 36 -10.31 -27.52 3.55
CA ALA A 36 -10.18 -28.70 2.69
C ALA A 36 -10.92 -28.49 1.35
N THR A 37 -10.35 -27.63 0.52
CA THR A 37 -10.78 -27.38 -0.85
C THR A 37 -9.98 -28.32 -1.73
N LYS A 38 -10.64 -28.96 -2.70
CA LYS A 38 -10.03 -29.91 -3.65
C LYS A 38 -9.07 -29.23 -4.64
N VAL A 39 -8.65 -27.99 -4.39
CA VAL A 39 -7.91 -27.15 -5.32
C VAL A 39 -6.57 -26.76 -4.68
N ASN A 40 -5.47 -27.15 -5.33
CA ASN A 40 -4.09 -26.87 -4.91
C ASN A 40 -3.72 -25.41 -5.17
N HIS A 41 -4.27 -24.51 -4.37
CA HIS A 41 -3.85 -23.10 -4.33
C HIS A 41 -2.72 -22.93 -3.30
N PRO A 42 -1.70 -22.09 -3.56
CA PRO A 42 -0.65 -21.83 -2.59
C PRO A 42 -1.21 -21.08 -1.38
N VAL A 43 -0.66 -21.38 -0.20
CA VAL A 43 -1.01 -20.68 1.04
C VAL A 43 -0.25 -19.36 1.11
N LEU A 44 -0.93 -18.27 1.48
CA LEU A 44 -0.27 -17.00 1.74
C LEU A 44 0.67 -17.15 2.94
N GLN A 45 1.95 -16.80 2.79
CA GLN A 45 2.97 -16.94 3.83
C GLN A 45 3.53 -15.60 4.27
N ARG A 46 3.70 -14.63 3.35
CA ARG A 46 4.42 -13.38 3.64
C ARG A 46 3.70 -12.19 3.05
N VAL A 47 3.44 -11.19 3.90
CA VAL A 47 2.77 -9.95 3.49
C VAL A 47 3.67 -8.76 3.82
N ALA A 48 4.01 -7.98 2.80
CA ALA A 48 4.78 -6.76 2.99
C ALA A 48 3.90 -5.54 3.21
N GLY A 49 4.45 -4.54 3.90
CA GLY A 49 3.88 -3.20 4.02
C GLY A 49 4.92 -2.17 3.62
N VAL A 50 4.50 -1.15 2.89
CA VAL A 50 5.37 -0.01 2.53
C VAL A 50 4.70 1.32 2.87
N ASP A 51 5.51 2.26 3.35
CA ASP A 51 5.11 3.62 3.71
C ASP A 51 6.26 4.61 3.40
N ILE A 52 5.91 5.87 3.13
CA ILE A 52 6.86 6.97 3.09
C ILE A 52 6.36 8.07 4.04
N SER A 53 7.13 8.33 5.08
CA SER A 53 6.82 9.33 6.08
C SER A 53 7.72 10.56 5.93
N PHE A 54 7.11 11.71 5.68
CA PHE A 54 7.79 12.99 5.58
C PHE A 54 8.17 13.54 6.96
N LEU A 55 9.29 14.24 7.00
CA LEU A 55 9.64 15.10 8.13
C LEU A 55 8.57 16.18 8.28
N LYS A 56 8.16 16.46 9.52
CA LYS A 56 7.12 17.45 9.79
C LYS A 56 7.53 18.81 9.21
N ASP A 57 6.59 19.46 8.52
CA ASP A 57 6.77 20.77 7.89
C ASP A 57 7.84 20.80 6.78
N SER A 58 8.22 19.63 6.23
CA SER A 58 9.11 19.48 5.08
C SER A 58 8.48 18.60 4.00
N ASP A 59 8.47 19.09 2.75
CA ASP A 59 8.11 18.30 1.57
C ASP A 59 9.32 17.65 0.88
N GLU A 60 10.52 17.84 1.45
CA GLU A 60 11.79 17.42 0.87
C GLU A 60 12.33 16.15 1.51
N HIS A 61 12.36 16.09 2.84
CA HIS A 61 12.98 15.00 3.58
C HIS A 61 11.93 13.98 4.03
N ALA A 62 12.15 12.71 3.68
CA ALA A 62 11.29 11.63 4.09
C ALA A 62 12.09 10.35 4.40
N CYS A 63 11.45 9.44 5.12
CA CYS A 63 11.90 8.08 5.36
C CYS A 63 10.94 7.13 4.65
N ALA A 64 11.46 6.34 3.71
CA ALA A 64 10.73 5.22 3.14
C ALA A 64 11.02 3.95 3.95
N SER A 65 9.98 3.16 4.16
CA SER A 65 10.02 1.93 4.96
C SER A 65 9.39 0.78 4.18
N LEU A 66 10.04 -0.39 4.25
CA LEU A 66 9.50 -1.66 3.80
C LEU A 66 9.62 -2.66 4.95
N VAL A 67 8.50 -3.30 5.27
CA VAL A 67 8.47 -4.41 6.23
C VAL A 67 7.91 -5.66 5.56
N VAL A 68 8.34 -6.83 6.03
CA VAL A 68 7.73 -8.12 5.67
C VAL A 68 7.29 -8.80 6.95
N LEU A 69 6.02 -9.20 6.99
CA LEU A 69 5.44 -9.96 8.09
C LEU A 69 5.15 -11.40 7.64
N ASP A 70 5.33 -12.33 8.56
CA ASP A 70 4.79 -13.68 8.45
C ASP A 70 3.26 -13.66 8.47
N TYR A 71 2.64 -14.58 7.77
CA TYR A 71 1.19 -14.75 7.75
C TYR A 71 0.83 -16.22 8.05
N PRO A 72 -0.11 -16.51 8.96
CA PRO A 72 -1.05 -15.56 9.58
C PRO A 72 -0.57 -14.91 10.88
N SER A 73 0.64 -15.22 11.37
CA SER A 73 1.09 -14.77 12.71
C SER A 73 1.30 -13.25 12.81
N GLN A 74 1.53 -12.58 11.68
CA GLN A 74 1.86 -11.15 11.58
C GLN A 74 3.14 -10.78 12.35
N THR A 75 4.03 -11.75 12.55
CA THR A 75 5.34 -11.52 13.16
C THR A 75 6.31 -10.88 12.16
N MET A 76 7.18 -9.99 12.65
CA MET A 76 8.14 -9.28 11.81
C MET A 76 9.24 -10.22 11.31
N LEU A 77 9.41 -10.32 10.00
CA LEU A 77 10.47 -11.10 9.36
C LEU A 77 11.59 -10.21 8.81
N TYR A 78 11.26 -9.01 8.36
CA TYR A 78 12.21 -8.09 7.75
C TYR A 78 11.73 -6.65 7.89
N GLU A 79 12.66 -5.73 8.11
CA GLU A 79 12.41 -4.29 8.01
C GLU A 79 13.58 -3.59 7.32
N ALA A 80 13.30 -2.55 6.55
CA ALA A 80 14.31 -1.70 5.94
C ALA A 80 13.84 -0.25 5.81
N PHE A 81 14.82 0.65 5.88
CA PHE A 81 14.63 2.09 5.84
C PHE A 81 15.64 2.75 4.92
N ILE A 82 15.18 3.72 4.14
CA ILE A 82 16.07 4.59 3.38
C ILE A 82 15.65 6.05 3.53
N TYR A 83 16.64 6.93 3.54
CA TYR A 83 16.40 8.36 3.34
C TYR A 83 15.90 8.61 1.92
N VAL A 84 14.94 9.51 1.80
CA VAL A 84 14.39 9.97 0.53
C VAL A 84 14.44 11.50 0.52
N SER A 85 15.08 12.05 -0.52
CA SER A 85 14.97 13.47 -0.87
C SER A 85 14.05 13.61 -2.07
N LEU A 86 12.99 14.40 -1.95
CA LEU A 86 12.03 14.65 -3.02
C LEU A 86 12.06 16.12 -3.47
N PRO A 87 13.13 16.59 -4.15
CA PRO A 87 13.26 18.00 -4.54
C PRO A 87 12.26 18.42 -5.63
N ALA A 88 11.61 17.47 -6.30
CA ALA A 88 10.64 17.74 -7.35
C ALA A 88 9.31 18.28 -6.77
N PRO A 89 8.64 19.23 -7.46
CA PRO A 89 7.40 19.83 -6.99
C PRO A 89 6.28 18.79 -6.86
N TYR A 90 5.43 18.95 -5.84
CA TYR A 90 4.22 18.15 -5.70
C TYR A 90 3.21 18.50 -6.80
N ILE A 91 2.98 17.54 -7.71
CA ILE A 91 1.93 17.64 -8.73
C ILE A 91 0.82 16.66 -8.34
N PRO A 92 -0.40 17.15 -8.02
CA PRO A 92 -1.54 16.29 -7.72
C PRO A 92 -1.78 15.25 -8.83
N GLY A 93 -1.92 13.98 -8.45
CA GLY A 93 -2.07 12.86 -9.39
C GLY A 93 -0.76 12.21 -9.86
N PHE A 94 0.41 12.76 -9.50
CA PHE A 94 1.73 12.26 -9.92
C PHE A 94 2.67 11.96 -8.74
N LEU A 95 2.13 11.83 -7.52
CA LEU A 95 2.92 11.53 -6.31
C LEU A 95 3.77 10.26 -6.47
N ALA A 96 3.26 9.26 -7.19
CA ALA A 96 3.97 8.01 -7.45
C ALA A 96 5.34 8.22 -8.11
N PHE A 97 5.52 9.22 -8.99
CA PHE A 97 6.82 9.49 -9.61
C PHE A 97 7.88 9.97 -8.61
N ARG A 98 7.45 10.55 -7.47
CA ARG A 98 8.34 10.94 -6.38
C ARG A 98 8.68 9.73 -5.49
N GLU A 99 7.70 8.89 -5.21
CA GLU A 99 7.79 7.88 -4.14
C GLU A 99 8.25 6.49 -4.63
N VAL A 100 7.83 6.07 -5.83
CA VAL A 100 8.13 4.74 -6.36
C VAL A 100 9.62 4.44 -6.45
N PRO A 101 10.53 5.36 -6.85
CA PRO A 101 11.97 5.07 -6.88
C PRO A 101 12.52 4.56 -5.53
N ALA A 102 12.06 5.15 -4.42
CA ALA A 102 12.46 4.72 -3.08
C ALA A 102 11.93 3.33 -2.73
N LEU A 103 10.65 3.06 -3.03
CA LEU A 103 10.03 1.75 -2.79
C LEU A 103 10.69 0.65 -3.63
N ARG A 104 11.01 0.95 -4.90
CA ARG A 104 11.76 0.04 -5.78
C ARG A 104 13.14 -0.27 -5.23
N LYS A 105 13.86 0.72 -4.71
CA LYS A 105 15.17 0.48 -4.08
C LYS A 105 15.04 -0.48 -2.90
N LEU A 106 14.11 -0.22 -1.97
CA LEU A 106 13.88 -1.09 -0.81
C LEU A 106 13.54 -2.53 -1.22
N TYR A 107 12.65 -2.69 -2.21
CA TYR A 107 12.24 -4.01 -2.69
C TYR A 107 13.36 -4.76 -3.41
N ASN A 108 14.10 -4.09 -4.31
CA ASN A 108 15.23 -4.70 -5.01
C ASN A 108 16.35 -5.07 -4.03
N ASP A 109 16.60 -4.25 -3.03
CA ASP A 109 17.55 -4.58 -2.00
C ASP A 109 17.11 -5.80 -1.16
N LEU A 110 15.81 -5.94 -0.84
CA LEU A 110 15.26 -7.15 -0.21
C LEU A 110 15.47 -8.38 -1.11
N ARG A 111 15.12 -8.27 -2.39
CA ARG A 111 15.27 -9.32 -3.40
C ARG A 111 16.72 -9.83 -3.49
N CYS A 112 17.69 -8.92 -3.40
CA CYS A 112 19.12 -9.27 -3.44
C CYS A 112 19.65 -9.82 -2.10
N ARG A 113 19.24 -9.25 -0.96
CA ARG A 113 19.82 -9.55 0.35
C ARG A 113 19.17 -10.72 1.07
N CYS A 114 17.85 -10.88 0.93
CA CYS A 114 17.05 -11.88 1.64
C CYS A 114 15.95 -12.44 0.73
N PRO A 115 16.30 -13.13 -0.38
CA PRO A 115 15.31 -13.64 -1.35
C PRO A 115 14.27 -14.59 -0.72
N ASP A 116 14.65 -15.34 0.31
CA ASP A 116 13.75 -16.23 1.05
C ASP A 116 12.67 -15.49 1.86
N LEU A 117 12.78 -14.17 1.99
CA LEU A 117 11.80 -13.31 2.66
C LEU A 117 10.97 -12.48 1.69
N LEU A 118 11.02 -12.77 0.38
CA LEU A 118 10.18 -12.07 -0.60
C LEU A 118 8.69 -12.22 -0.27
N PRO A 119 7.92 -11.11 -0.27
CA PRO A 119 6.51 -11.15 0.05
C PRO A 119 5.70 -11.72 -1.11
N ASP A 120 4.63 -12.43 -0.77
CA ASP A 120 3.65 -12.92 -1.73
C ASP A 120 2.78 -11.76 -2.26
N VAL A 121 2.45 -10.82 -1.36
CA VAL A 121 1.66 -9.62 -1.65
C VAL A 121 2.20 -8.43 -0.86
N THR A 122 2.25 -7.25 -1.48
CA THR A 122 2.66 -6.00 -0.82
C THR A 122 1.48 -5.04 -0.66
N LEU A 123 1.19 -4.65 0.58
CA LEU A 123 0.25 -3.57 0.88
C LEU A 123 1.01 -2.25 0.82
N VAL A 124 0.43 -1.27 0.13
CA VAL A 124 1.01 0.05 -0.09
C VAL A 124 0.13 1.10 0.59
N ASP A 125 0.72 1.95 1.44
CA ASP A 125 0.00 3.08 2.04
C ASP A 125 -0.27 4.15 0.98
N GLY A 126 -1.40 4.01 0.31
CA GLY A 126 -1.72 4.78 -0.88
C GLY A 126 -2.81 4.13 -1.71
N ASN A 127 -3.10 4.71 -2.86
CA ASN A 127 -4.12 4.19 -3.76
C ASN A 127 -3.48 3.39 -4.91
N GLY A 128 -4.19 2.38 -5.39
CA GLY A 128 -3.93 1.74 -6.68
C GLY A 128 -4.88 2.32 -7.73
N VAL A 129 -5.82 1.52 -8.23
CA VAL A 129 -6.81 1.98 -9.22
C VAL A 129 -7.76 3.05 -8.69
N LEU A 130 -7.98 3.16 -7.37
CA LEU A 130 -8.80 4.22 -6.75
C LEU A 130 -8.10 5.59 -6.79
N HIS A 131 -7.88 6.08 -8.00
CA HIS A 131 -7.07 7.25 -8.30
C HIS A 131 -7.68 8.02 -9.48
N PRO A 132 -7.57 9.36 -9.56
CA PRO A 132 -8.17 10.13 -10.65
C PRO A 132 -7.73 9.68 -12.05
N GLN A 133 -6.48 9.21 -12.18
CA GLN A 133 -5.93 8.64 -13.42
C GLN A 133 -6.10 7.10 -13.50
N GLY A 134 -6.67 6.46 -12.48
CA GLY A 134 -6.78 5.01 -12.38
C GLY A 134 -5.46 4.27 -12.20
N PHE A 135 -4.40 4.98 -11.82
CA PHE A 135 -3.04 4.45 -11.70
C PHE A 135 -2.26 5.18 -10.59
N GLY A 136 -2.60 4.85 -9.34
CA GLY A 136 -1.95 5.40 -8.16
C GLY A 136 -0.64 4.71 -7.79
N LEU A 137 -0.11 5.07 -6.62
CA LEU A 137 1.17 4.56 -6.08
C LEU A 137 1.26 3.03 -6.09
N ALA A 138 0.23 2.33 -5.61
CA ALA A 138 0.26 0.88 -5.49
C ALA A 138 0.33 0.19 -6.86
N SER A 139 -0.43 0.71 -7.84
CA SER A 139 -0.44 0.21 -9.21
C SER A 139 0.88 0.49 -9.92
N HIS A 140 1.41 1.70 -9.77
CA HIS A 140 2.69 2.09 -10.36
C HIS A 140 3.84 1.22 -9.82
N PHE A 141 3.93 1.10 -8.49
CA PHE A 141 4.94 0.27 -7.86
C PHE A 141 4.82 -1.21 -8.28
N GLY A 142 3.59 -1.76 -8.26
CA GLY A 142 3.34 -3.15 -8.63
C GLY A 142 3.69 -3.47 -10.07
N VAL A 143 3.32 -2.61 -11.02
CA VAL A 143 3.66 -2.78 -12.45
C VAL A 143 5.16 -2.75 -12.67
N LEU A 144 5.87 -1.76 -12.11
CA LEU A 144 7.32 -1.63 -12.34
C LEU A 144 8.14 -2.76 -11.73
N GLU A 145 7.69 -3.36 -10.63
CA GLU A 145 8.37 -4.50 -10.00
C GLU A 145 7.83 -5.85 -10.45
N GLY A 146 6.70 -5.90 -11.15
CA GLY A 146 6.03 -7.13 -11.57
C GLY A 146 5.50 -7.96 -10.42
N ILE A 147 4.97 -7.31 -9.37
CA ILE A 147 4.58 -7.97 -8.11
C ILE A 147 3.11 -7.69 -7.72
N PRO A 148 2.47 -8.59 -6.95
CA PRO A 148 1.14 -8.33 -6.42
C PRO A 148 1.13 -7.18 -5.41
N THR A 149 0.35 -6.14 -5.68
CA THR A 149 0.21 -4.98 -4.80
C THR A 149 -1.25 -4.63 -4.50
N ILE A 150 -1.49 -4.13 -3.29
CA ILE A 150 -2.80 -3.65 -2.85
C ILE A 150 -2.63 -2.23 -2.32
N GLY A 151 -3.42 -1.29 -2.83
CA GLY A 151 -3.48 0.07 -2.27
C GLY A 151 -4.40 0.11 -1.07
N VAL A 152 -3.91 0.60 0.07
CA VAL A 152 -4.67 0.81 1.30
C VAL A 152 -4.60 2.28 1.72
N GLY A 153 -5.59 3.06 1.31
CA GLY A 153 -5.67 4.49 1.63
C GLY A 153 -6.28 4.75 3.01
N LYS A 154 -5.61 5.56 3.84
CA LYS A 154 -6.13 6.04 5.14
C LYS A 154 -7.19 7.15 4.99
N THR A 155 -7.25 7.80 3.82
CA THR A 155 -8.19 8.88 3.50
C THR A 155 -8.78 8.65 2.11
N PHE A 156 -10.06 8.95 1.91
CA PHE A 156 -10.71 8.76 0.63
C PHE A 156 -10.22 9.79 -0.42
N LEU A 157 -9.95 9.31 -1.63
CA LEU A 157 -9.57 10.11 -2.79
C LEU A 157 -10.74 10.23 -3.76
N HIS A 158 -11.09 11.46 -4.15
CA HIS A 158 -12.24 11.70 -5.03
C HIS A 158 -11.99 11.19 -6.45
N VAL A 159 -12.89 10.35 -6.95
CA VAL A 159 -12.80 9.75 -8.29
C VAL A 159 -14.19 9.50 -8.85
N ASP A 160 -14.41 9.76 -10.14
CA ASP A 160 -15.61 9.33 -10.85
C ASP A 160 -16.94 9.64 -10.12
N GLY A 161 -17.05 10.85 -9.57
CA GLY A 161 -18.22 11.31 -8.81
C GLY A 161 -18.36 10.76 -7.38
N LEU A 162 -17.48 9.86 -6.94
CA LEU A 162 -17.32 9.51 -5.53
C LEU A 162 -16.60 10.64 -4.81
N THR A 163 -17.23 11.20 -3.79
CA THR A 163 -16.68 12.23 -2.91
C THR A 163 -16.66 11.74 -1.47
N LYS A 164 -15.87 12.39 -0.60
CA LYS A 164 -15.82 12.07 0.84
C LYS A 164 -17.22 12.03 1.49
N PRO A 165 -18.11 13.02 1.28
CA PRO A 165 -19.47 12.96 1.83
C PRO A 165 -20.29 11.78 1.30
N VAL A 166 -20.22 11.51 -0.02
CA VAL A 166 -20.96 10.40 -0.64
C VAL A 166 -20.50 9.06 -0.07
N VAL A 167 -19.19 8.84 0.00
CA VAL A 167 -18.62 7.59 0.51
C VAL A 167 -18.89 7.43 2.00
N LYS A 168 -18.81 8.51 2.78
CA LYS A 168 -19.18 8.48 4.20
C LYS A 168 -20.63 8.02 4.38
N ASN A 169 -21.58 8.60 3.66
CA ASN A 169 -22.99 8.21 3.75
C ASN A 169 -23.21 6.74 3.35
N LEU A 170 -22.51 6.25 2.31
CA LEU A 170 -22.57 4.84 1.89
C LEU A 170 -22.07 3.90 2.99
N VAL A 171 -20.97 4.26 3.66
CA VAL A 171 -20.38 3.47 4.75
C VAL A 171 -21.27 3.49 5.99
N ASP A 172 -21.75 4.66 6.38
CA ASP A 172 -22.64 4.83 7.54
C ASP A 172 -23.93 4.00 7.34
N LYS A 173 -24.55 4.09 6.16
CA LYS A 173 -25.73 3.28 5.80
C LYS A 173 -25.46 1.78 5.87
N ALA A 174 -24.39 1.31 5.21
CA ALA A 174 -24.06 -0.11 5.17
C ALA A 174 -23.75 -0.68 6.56
N ARG A 175 -23.17 0.13 7.45
CA ARG A 175 -22.83 -0.27 8.82
C ARG A 175 -24.05 -0.30 9.72
N GLU A 176 -24.86 0.75 9.69
CA GLU A 176 -25.99 0.94 10.61
C GLU A 176 -27.21 0.11 10.20
N GLU A 177 -27.51 0.04 8.90
CA GLU A 177 -28.71 -0.64 8.38
C GLU A 177 -28.42 -2.09 7.98
N GLU A 178 -27.29 -2.34 7.33
CA GLU A 178 -26.99 -3.65 6.71
C GLU A 178 -25.98 -4.50 7.51
N LYS A 179 -25.39 -3.95 8.58
CA LYS A 179 -24.31 -4.58 9.37
C LYS A 179 -23.14 -5.09 8.52
N ARG A 180 -22.82 -4.40 7.43
CA ARG A 180 -21.74 -4.77 6.50
C ARG A 180 -20.45 -4.04 6.85
N GLU A 181 -19.36 -4.79 6.85
CA GLU A 181 -18.00 -4.28 7.09
C GLU A 181 -17.31 -3.77 5.82
N VAL A 182 -17.83 -4.14 4.65
CA VAL A 182 -17.24 -3.81 3.34
C VAL A 182 -18.28 -3.24 2.41
N VAL A 183 -17.93 -2.10 1.79
CA VAL A 183 -18.74 -1.40 0.80
C VAL A 183 -17.94 -1.23 -0.48
N LYS A 184 -18.36 -1.87 -1.58
CA LYS A 184 -17.77 -1.65 -2.90
C LYS A 184 -18.10 -0.23 -3.38
N LEU A 185 -17.09 0.50 -3.84
CA LEU A 185 -17.18 1.90 -4.23
C LEU A 185 -17.34 2.00 -5.75
N ARG A 186 -18.60 2.08 -6.19
CA ARG A 186 -18.95 2.21 -7.61
C ARG A 186 -19.11 3.69 -7.98
N GLY A 187 -18.34 4.15 -8.96
CA GLY A 187 -18.43 5.51 -9.47
C GLY A 187 -19.56 5.70 -10.48
N LYS A 188 -19.73 6.93 -10.96
CA LYS A 188 -20.80 7.31 -11.91
C LYS A 188 -20.68 6.60 -13.26
N SER A 189 -19.47 6.27 -13.69
CA SER A 189 -19.23 5.47 -14.90
C SER A 189 -19.73 4.02 -14.79
N GLY A 190 -20.08 3.56 -13.58
CA GLY A 190 -20.38 2.16 -13.29
C GLY A 190 -19.15 1.33 -12.93
N LYS A 191 -17.92 1.84 -13.07
CA LYS A 191 -16.69 1.16 -12.61
C LYS A 191 -16.69 1.05 -11.08
N VAL A 192 -16.26 -0.11 -10.57
CA VAL A 192 -15.93 -0.29 -9.15
C VAL A 192 -14.46 0.08 -8.97
N TRP A 193 -14.20 1.12 -8.20
CA TRP A 193 -12.85 1.68 -8.02
C TRP A 193 -12.10 1.08 -6.84
N GLY A 194 -12.81 0.47 -5.91
CA GLY A 194 -12.23 -0.08 -4.69
C GLY A 194 -13.33 -0.45 -3.69
N ALA A 195 -12.96 -0.58 -2.43
CA ALA A 195 -13.88 -0.84 -1.34
C ALA A 195 -13.49 -0.05 -0.10
N ALA A 196 -14.49 0.45 0.63
CA ALA A 196 -14.29 0.90 2.01
C ALA A 196 -14.36 -0.33 2.92
N LEU A 197 -13.34 -0.52 3.76
CA LEU A 197 -13.22 -1.61 4.72
C LEU A 197 -13.20 -1.05 6.14
N CYS A 198 -14.22 -1.42 6.92
CA CYS A 198 -14.25 -1.27 8.38
C CYS A 198 -13.81 -2.61 8.98
N SER A 199 -12.52 -2.74 9.28
CA SER A 199 -11.89 -4.01 9.66
C SER A 199 -12.45 -4.67 10.94
N THR A 200 -13.05 -3.90 11.84
CA THR A 200 -13.75 -4.41 13.03
C THR A 200 -14.99 -3.57 13.33
N THR A 201 -15.92 -4.12 14.10
CA THR A 201 -17.16 -3.41 14.51
C THR A 201 -16.91 -2.11 15.29
N ALA A 202 -15.77 -2.04 16.01
CA ALA A 202 -15.35 -0.88 16.78
C ALA A 202 -14.75 0.24 15.91
N VAL A 203 -14.25 -0.06 14.70
CA VAL A 203 -13.64 0.91 13.80
C VAL A 203 -14.72 1.70 13.07
N LYS A 204 -14.81 3.01 13.35
CA LYS A 204 -15.75 3.92 12.70
C LYS A 204 -15.24 4.48 11.37
N ASN A 205 -13.94 4.65 11.24
CA ASN A 205 -13.32 5.24 10.05
C ASN A 205 -12.72 4.13 9.17
N PRO A 206 -13.22 3.90 7.95
CA PRO A 206 -12.69 2.85 7.09
C PRO A 206 -11.27 3.16 6.63
N VAL A 207 -10.61 2.12 6.11
CA VAL A 207 -9.57 2.25 5.09
C VAL A 207 -10.17 1.99 3.71
N TYR A 208 -9.52 2.51 2.68
CA TYR A 208 -10.00 2.40 1.30
C TYR A 208 -9.06 1.47 0.54
N VAL A 209 -9.53 0.26 0.28
CA VAL A 209 -8.77 -0.79 -0.39
C VAL A 209 -9.01 -0.70 -1.88
N SER A 210 -7.95 -0.76 -2.68
CA SER A 210 -8.02 -0.74 -4.13
C SER A 210 -6.98 -1.67 -4.74
N ILE A 211 -7.28 -2.18 -5.93
CA ILE A 211 -6.35 -3.04 -6.67
C ILE A 211 -5.08 -2.24 -6.95
N GLY A 212 -3.93 -2.78 -6.57
CA GLY A 212 -2.63 -2.31 -7.02
C GLY A 212 -2.29 -2.98 -8.34
N HIS A 213 -1.86 -4.23 -8.32
CA HIS A 213 -1.44 -5.01 -9.50
C HIS A 213 -1.52 -6.52 -9.21
N LEU A 214 -1.85 -7.36 -10.20
CA LEU A 214 -1.86 -8.85 -10.16
C LEU A 214 -2.77 -9.47 -9.07
N VAL A 215 -3.73 -8.70 -8.58
CA VAL A 215 -4.68 -9.12 -7.54
C VAL A 215 -6.05 -8.54 -7.84
N SER A 216 -7.11 -9.32 -7.62
CA SER A 216 -8.48 -8.83 -7.78
C SER A 216 -8.90 -7.96 -6.58
N LEU A 217 -9.98 -7.19 -6.73
CA LEU A 217 -10.49 -6.38 -5.61
C LEU A 217 -10.97 -7.26 -4.45
N ASP A 218 -11.59 -8.40 -4.74
CA ASP A 218 -12.14 -9.27 -3.70
C ASP A 218 -11.00 -9.93 -2.89
N THR A 219 -9.94 -10.41 -3.56
CA THR A 219 -8.71 -10.88 -2.90
C THR A 219 -8.02 -9.75 -2.13
N SER A 220 -7.95 -8.54 -2.70
CA SER A 220 -7.35 -7.38 -2.04
C SER A 220 -8.03 -7.07 -0.70
N VAL A 221 -9.37 -7.06 -0.70
CA VAL A 221 -10.17 -6.82 0.51
C VAL A 221 -10.01 -7.96 1.51
N ALA A 222 -9.97 -9.22 1.04
CA ALA A 222 -9.80 -10.38 1.90
C ALA A 222 -8.45 -10.36 2.63
N ILE A 223 -7.36 -10.10 1.90
CA ILE A 223 -6.00 -9.97 2.47
C ILE A 223 -5.93 -8.79 3.43
N ALA A 224 -6.40 -7.60 3.01
CA ALA A 224 -6.39 -6.41 3.87
C ALA A 224 -7.17 -6.64 5.17
N ARG A 225 -8.34 -7.29 5.10
CA ARG A 225 -9.12 -7.67 6.29
C ARG A 225 -8.35 -8.66 7.17
N ALA A 226 -7.80 -9.71 6.59
CA ALA A 226 -7.11 -10.75 7.36
C ALA A 226 -5.83 -10.24 8.04
N CYS A 227 -5.20 -9.21 7.49
CA CYS A 227 -4.08 -8.50 8.10
C CYS A 227 -4.51 -7.41 9.10
N SER A 228 -5.80 -7.19 9.34
CA SER A 228 -6.28 -6.10 10.18
C SER A 228 -6.66 -6.56 11.59
N GLN A 229 -5.78 -6.29 12.56
CA GLN A 229 -6.13 -6.35 13.99
C GLN A 229 -6.76 -5.03 14.48
N TYR A 230 -6.44 -3.92 13.79
CA TYR A 230 -6.91 -2.58 14.06
C TYR A 230 -7.54 -1.96 12.81
N ARG A 231 -7.78 -0.65 12.81
CA ARG A 231 -8.23 0.10 11.62
C ARG A 231 -7.35 -0.11 10.40
N VAL A 232 -6.03 -0.02 10.58
CA VAL A 232 -5.04 -0.10 9.50
C VAL A 232 -4.43 -1.51 9.52
N PRO A 233 -4.30 -2.20 8.37
CA PRO A 233 -3.64 -3.50 8.30
C PRO A 233 -2.24 -3.47 8.89
N GLU A 234 -1.88 -4.54 9.60
CA GLU A 234 -0.64 -4.64 10.37
C GLU A 234 0.63 -4.35 9.54
N PRO A 235 0.79 -4.83 8.28
CA PRO A 235 1.97 -4.48 7.47
C PRO A 235 2.12 -2.97 7.25
N ILE A 236 1.03 -2.26 6.91
CA ILE A 236 1.04 -0.81 6.74
C ILE A 236 1.31 -0.11 8.06
N ARG A 237 0.66 -0.57 9.14
CA ARG A 237 0.82 0.00 10.48
C ARG A 237 2.27 -0.09 10.95
N GLN A 238 2.93 -1.23 10.71
CA GLN A 238 4.34 -1.44 11.05
C GLN A 238 5.27 -0.57 10.20
N ALA A 239 5.02 -0.46 8.89
CA ALA A 239 5.79 0.41 8.02
C ALA A 239 5.74 1.88 8.48
N ASP A 240 4.53 2.42 8.76
CA ASP A 240 4.28 3.79 9.23
C ASP A 240 4.86 4.04 10.64
N LEU A 241 4.72 3.10 11.58
CA LEU A 241 5.27 3.28 12.93
C LEU A 241 6.79 3.39 12.94
N ARG A 242 7.45 2.57 12.11
CA ARG A 242 8.90 2.48 12.06
C ARG A 242 9.52 3.61 11.25
N SER A 243 8.93 3.98 10.11
CA SER A 243 9.34 5.18 9.37
C SER A 243 9.22 6.43 10.25
N ARG A 244 8.13 6.57 11.01
CA ARG A 244 7.95 7.67 11.97
C ARG A 244 8.91 7.61 13.16
N ALA A 245 9.41 6.44 13.56
CA ALA A 245 10.43 6.34 14.60
C ALA A 245 11.74 7.00 14.14
N VAL A 246 12.18 6.67 12.93
CA VAL A 246 13.32 7.34 12.28
C VAL A 246 13.12 8.86 12.20
N ILE A 247 11.93 9.32 11.78
CA ILE A 247 11.64 10.76 11.73
C ILE A 247 11.73 11.41 13.12
N ARG A 248 11.23 10.75 14.18
CA ARG A 248 11.35 11.25 15.55
C ARG A 248 12.81 11.34 15.98
N ASP A 249 13.65 10.38 15.60
CA ASP A 249 15.07 10.39 15.93
C ASP A 249 15.79 11.57 15.25
N TRP A 250 15.48 11.86 13.98
CA TRP A 250 15.99 13.06 13.29
C TRP A 250 15.58 14.36 13.97
N VAL A 251 14.31 14.46 14.38
CA VAL A 251 13.80 15.64 15.11
C VAL A 251 14.50 15.77 16.47
N SER A 252 14.66 14.67 17.20
CA SER A 252 15.28 14.69 18.54
C SER A 252 16.77 15.02 18.53
N SER A 253 17.48 14.60 17.47
CA SER A 253 18.90 14.88 17.27
C SER A 253 19.16 16.18 16.51
N ASN A 254 18.09 16.87 16.08
CA ASN A 254 18.14 18.06 15.23
C ASN A 254 19.01 17.87 13.97
N THR A 255 19.07 16.64 13.44
CA THR A 255 19.92 16.24 12.31
C THR A 255 19.18 15.23 11.45
N VAL A 256 19.07 15.50 10.14
CA VAL A 256 18.54 14.53 9.16
C VAL A 256 19.67 13.61 8.73
N ASP A 257 19.53 12.31 8.96
CA ASP A 257 20.46 11.31 8.43
C ASP A 257 20.18 11.06 6.95
N THR A 258 20.84 11.84 6.10
CA THR A 258 20.76 11.70 4.64
C THR A 258 21.47 10.45 4.10
N THR A 259 22.17 9.72 4.97
CA THR A 259 22.87 8.48 4.62
C THR A 259 22.09 7.22 4.99
N LEU A 260 20.91 7.38 5.61
CA LEU A 260 20.07 6.28 6.06
C LEU A 260 19.83 5.26 4.93
N ASN A 261 20.35 4.05 5.15
CA ASN A 261 20.11 2.88 4.32
C ASN A 261 20.35 1.63 5.18
N LEU A 262 19.33 1.26 5.95
CA LEU A 262 19.43 0.22 6.97
C LEU A 262 18.41 -0.88 6.71
N TYR A 263 18.74 -2.10 7.10
CA TYR A 263 17.81 -3.21 7.14
C TYR A 263 18.11 -4.11 8.34
N HIS A 264 17.10 -4.84 8.78
CA HIS A 264 17.21 -5.78 9.88
C HIS A 264 16.31 -6.99 9.61
N VAL A 265 16.86 -8.19 9.87
CA VAL A 265 16.13 -9.45 9.93
C VAL A 265 16.10 -9.85 11.39
N PRO A 266 14.95 -9.74 12.09
CA PRO A 266 14.87 -10.18 13.47
C PRO A 266 15.31 -11.64 13.58
N THR A 267 16.28 -11.92 14.43
CA THR A 267 16.59 -13.29 14.83
C THR A 267 15.33 -13.85 15.47
N SER A 268 14.83 -14.99 14.96
CA SER A 268 13.80 -15.75 15.62
C SER A 268 14.23 -15.95 17.08
N GLN A 269 13.51 -15.35 18.02
CA GLN A 269 13.63 -15.78 19.41
C GLN A 269 13.26 -17.27 19.38
N GLY A 270 14.24 -18.12 19.68
CA GLY A 270 14.06 -19.56 19.70
C GLY A 270 12.81 -19.91 20.49
N LEU A 271 11.94 -20.70 19.87
CA LEU A 271 10.91 -21.46 20.58
C LEU A 271 11.54 -22.31 21.68
#